data_AF-A0A328UBB1-F1
#
_entry.id   AF-A0A328UBB1-F1
#
_cell.length_a   1.000
_cell.length_b   1.000
_cell.length_c   1.000
_cell.angle_alpha   90.00
_cell.angle_beta   90.00
_cell.angle_gamma   90.00
#
_symmetry.space_group_name_H-M   'P 1'
#
loop_
_entity.id
_entity.type
_entity.pdbx_description
1 polymer ?
#
loop_
_entity_poly.entity_id
_entity_poly.type
_entity_poly.pdbx_seq_one_letter_code
_entity_poly.pdbx_strand_id
1 'polypeptide(L)'
;MGVGMWSVWFLIIWFLLFGLMITGKVFLALAVYQDARSRYNNNALMWGLLVGFFDLIPAIVYLCLRKNLGSGPILCPSCALYYAPFSGACPRCGAPNPAVHMNAYTDLMAAHKKAKNYLTVAIVAWGLVIVASVVLAFITVFAAIGSAAGGHYYYR
;
A
#
# COMPACT_ATOMS: atom_id res chain seq x y z
N MET A 1 15.36 -40.13 8.09
CA MET A 1 14.99 -38.83 8.72
C MET A 1 14.59 -37.75 7.68
N GLY A 2 14.28 -38.10 6.42
CA GLY A 2 14.40 -37.16 5.29
C GLY A 2 13.15 -36.44 4.77
N VAL A 3 11.92 -36.85 5.14
CA VAL A 3 10.69 -36.23 4.60
C VAL A 3 9.98 -35.30 5.59
N GLY A 4 10.01 -35.63 6.88
CA GLY A 4 9.35 -34.83 7.92
C GLY A 4 10.01 -33.45 8.13
N MET A 5 11.34 -33.40 8.21
CA MET A 5 12.07 -32.14 8.45
C MET A 5 11.83 -31.11 7.32
N TRP A 6 11.87 -31.56 6.06
CA TRP A 6 11.60 -30.71 4.90
C TRP A 6 10.18 -30.14 4.93
N SER A 7 9.18 -30.97 5.23
CA SER A 7 7.78 -30.52 5.30
C SER A 7 7.55 -29.43 6.36
N VAL A 8 8.21 -29.51 7.51
CA VAL A 8 8.09 -28.51 8.59
C VAL A 8 8.68 -27.17 8.16
N TRP A 9 9.86 -27.15 7.53
CA TRP A 9 10.46 -25.91 7.02
C TRP A 9 9.61 -25.25 5.94
N PHE A 10 9.00 -26.03 5.04
CA PHE A 10 8.07 -25.50 4.05
C PHE A 10 6.86 -24.81 4.69
N LEU A 11 6.27 -25.42 5.72
CA LEU A 11 5.13 -24.83 6.43
C LEU A 11 5.52 -23.53 7.15
N ILE A 12 6.69 -23.50 7.79
CA ILE A 12 7.20 -22.28 8.46
C ILE A 12 7.38 -21.14 7.44
N ILE A 13 8.01 -21.42 6.30
CA ILE A 13 8.23 -20.42 5.24
C ILE A 13 6.89 -19.91 4.71
N TRP A 14 5.93 -20.80 4.43
CA TRP A 14 4.60 -20.39 3.98
C TRP A 14 3.87 -19.53 5.01
N PHE A 15 3.98 -19.85 6.29
CA PHE A 15 3.39 -19.05 7.36
C PHE A 15 4.03 -17.65 7.45
N LEU A 16 5.36 -17.56 7.32
CA LEU A 16 6.08 -16.28 7.28
C LEU A 16 5.69 -15.44 6.06
N LEU A 17 5.60 -16.05 4.88
CA LEU A 17 5.15 -15.37 3.66
C LEU A 17 3.71 -14.89 3.78
N PHE A 18 2.83 -15.70 4.37
CA PHE A 18 1.45 -15.31 4.65
C PHE A 18 1.38 -14.10 5.60
N GLY A 19 2.14 -14.12 6.70
CA GLY A 19 2.23 -12.97 7.60
C GLY A 19 2.76 -11.70 6.92
N LEU A 20 3.78 -11.85 6.05
CA LEU A 20 4.34 -10.73 5.28
C LEU A 20 3.33 -10.17 4.26
N MET A 21 2.53 -11.04 3.63
CA MET A 21 1.43 -10.62 2.75
C MET A 21 0.39 -9.79 3.49
N ILE A 22 -0.08 -10.27 4.64
CA ILE A 22 -1.05 -9.54 5.47
C ILE A 22 -0.48 -8.18 5.87
N THR A 23 0.78 -8.14 6.27
CA THR A 23 1.49 -6.90 6.61
C THR A 23 1.49 -5.94 5.41
N GLY A 24 1.83 -6.42 4.21
CA GLY A 24 1.77 -5.65 2.97
C GLY A 24 0.38 -5.07 2.69
N LYS A 25 -0.69 -5.85 2.88
CA LYS A 25 -2.09 -5.39 2.72
C LYS A 25 -2.46 -4.29 3.71
N VAL A 26 -2.10 -4.47 4.98
CA VAL A 26 -2.38 -3.47 6.03
C VAL A 26 -1.65 -2.16 5.73
N PHE A 27 -0.38 -2.21 5.33
CA PHE A 27 0.37 -1.01 4.95
C PHE A 27 -0.20 -0.34 3.69
N LEU A 28 -0.68 -1.12 2.72
CA LEU A 28 -1.36 -0.57 1.54
C LEU A 28 -2.64 0.17 1.92
N ALA A 29 -3.47 -0.41 2.80
CA ALA A 29 -4.68 0.21 3.32
C ALA A 29 -4.37 1.52 4.06
N LEU A 30 -3.35 1.51 4.93
CA LEU A 30 -2.89 2.69 5.66
C LEU A 30 -2.32 3.75 4.71
N ALA A 31 -1.63 3.36 3.65
CA ALA A 31 -1.10 4.29 2.65
C ALA A 31 -2.25 5.04 1.94
N VAL A 32 -3.29 4.32 1.52
CA VAL A 32 -4.47 4.93 0.87
C VAL A 32 -5.25 5.79 1.85
N TYR A 33 -5.45 5.34 3.08
CA TYR A 33 -6.09 6.15 4.13
C TYR A 33 -5.35 7.47 4.37
N GLN A 34 -4.02 7.43 4.50
CA GLN A 34 -3.21 8.63 4.73
C GLN A 34 -3.14 9.54 3.50
N ASP A 35 -3.14 8.99 2.28
CA ASP A 35 -3.23 9.79 1.03
C ASP A 35 -4.63 10.42 0.88
N ALA A 36 -5.70 9.74 1.26
CA ALA A 36 -7.05 10.31 1.24
C ALA A 36 -7.21 11.39 2.31
N ARG A 37 -6.65 11.16 3.51
CA ARG A 37 -6.65 12.13 4.61
C ARG A 37 -5.84 13.38 4.28
N SER A 38 -4.67 13.25 3.63
CA SER A 38 -3.87 14.41 3.20
C SER A 38 -4.59 15.26 2.15
N ARG A 39 -5.63 14.72 1.51
CA ARG A 39 -6.49 15.38 0.51
C ARG A 39 -7.84 15.86 1.08
N TYR A 40 -8.03 15.85 2.41
CA TYR A 40 -9.29 16.20 3.07
C TYR A 40 -10.51 15.44 2.53
N ASN A 41 -10.32 14.18 2.14
CA ASN A 41 -11.43 13.33 1.73
C ASN A 41 -12.19 12.85 2.99
N ASN A 42 -13.45 13.27 3.14
CA ASN A 42 -14.30 12.88 4.26
C ASN A 42 -14.52 11.36 4.36
N ASN A 43 -14.38 10.64 3.23
CA ASN A 43 -14.53 9.19 3.15
C ASN A 43 -13.18 8.45 3.19
N ALA A 44 -12.11 9.06 3.73
CA ALA A 44 -10.78 8.45 3.76
C ALA A 44 -10.76 7.04 4.39
N LEU A 45 -11.54 6.81 5.46
CA LEU A 45 -11.64 5.51 6.11
C LEU A 45 -12.22 4.44 5.16
N MET A 46 -13.29 4.79 4.43
CA MET A 46 -13.92 3.90 3.46
C MET A 46 -12.91 3.47 2.40
N TRP A 47 -12.12 4.40 1.86
CA TRP A 47 -11.09 4.10 0.87
C TRP A 47 -10.00 3.17 1.41
N GLY A 48 -9.52 3.43 2.63
CA GLY A 48 -8.55 2.54 3.29
C GLY A 48 -9.09 1.13 3.50
N LEU A 49 -10.33 0.99 3.98
CA LEU A 49 -10.97 -0.31 4.22
C LEU A 49 -11.22 -1.09 2.92
N LEU A 50 -11.71 -0.43 1.87
CA LEU A 50 -11.93 -1.04 0.56
C LEU A 50 -10.62 -1.61 0.01
N VAL A 51 -9.53 -0.84 0.08
CA VAL A 51 -8.21 -1.28 -0.38
C VAL A 51 -7.64 -2.39 0.49
N GLY A 52 -7.82 -2.34 1.81
CA GLY A 52 -7.37 -3.43 2.68
C GLY A 52 -8.06 -4.76 2.40
N PHE A 53 -9.36 -4.74 2.06
CA PHE A 53 -10.13 -5.96 1.83
C PHE A 53 -9.99 -6.51 0.40
N PHE A 54 -10.14 -5.65 -0.60
CA PHE A 54 -10.17 -6.04 -2.03
C PHE A 54 -8.86 -5.76 -2.78
N ASP A 55 -7.81 -5.32 -2.08
CA ASP A 55 -6.47 -5.05 -2.61
C ASP A 55 -6.48 -4.07 -3.80
N LEU A 56 -6.07 -4.57 -4.96
CA LEU A 56 -5.63 -3.78 -6.11
C LEU A 56 -6.79 -3.06 -6.80
N ILE A 57 -7.96 -3.69 -6.87
CA ILE A 57 -9.10 -3.19 -7.65
C ILE A 57 -9.56 -1.82 -7.13
N PRO A 58 -9.98 -1.66 -5.86
CA PRO A 58 -10.32 -0.35 -5.34
C PRO A 58 -9.13 0.59 -5.20
N ALA A 59 -7.89 0.09 -5.10
CA ALA A 59 -6.70 0.94 -5.08
C ALA A 59 -6.55 1.69 -6.42
N ILE A 60 -6.73 0.99 -7.54
CA ILE A 60 -6.71 1.58 -8.88
C ILE A 60 -7.88 2.55 -9.04
N VAL A 61 -9.11 2.15 -8.66
CA VAL A 61 -10.29 3.02 -8.75
C VAL A 61 -10.10 4.29 -7.93
N TYR A 62 -9.58 4.17 -6.71
CA TYR A 62 -9.21 5.32 -5.87
C TYR A 62 -8.23 6.23 -6.60
N LEU A 63 -7.16 5.68 -7.17
CA LEU A 63 -6.15 6.48 -7.88
C LEU A 63 -6.73 7.23 -9.09
N CYS A 64 -7.67 6.62 -9.82
CA CYS A 64 -8.39 7.27 -10.92
C CYS A 64 -9.28 8.41 -10.43
N LEU A 65 -10.00 8.21 -9.31
CA LEU A 65 -10.97 9.17 -8.79
C LEU A 65 -10.38 10.22 -7.83
N ARG A 66 -9.19 10.01 -7.29
CA ARG A 66 -8.61 10.84 -6.20
C ARG A 66 -8.58 12.34 -6.49
N LYS A 67 -8.48 12.73 -7.77
CA LYS A 67 -8.50 14.14 -8.19
C LYS A 67 -9.86 14.80 -7.94
N ASN A 68 -10.95 14.04 -8.04
CA ASN A 68 -12.32 14.51 -7.88
C ASN A 68 -12.88 14.25 -6.47
N LEU A 69 -12.16 13.47 -5.65
CA LEU A 69 -12.58 13.08 -4.30
C LEU A 69 -12.08 14.01 -3.18
N GLY A 70 -11.17 14.93 -3.49
CA GLY A 70 -10.66 15.90 -2.53
C GLY A 70 -11.65 17.03 -2.26
N SER A 71 -11.44 17.77 -1.17
CA SER A 71 -12.17 19.02 -0.92
C SER A 71 -11.98 19.97 -2.10
N GLY A 72 -13.09 20.47 -2.65
CA GLY A 72 -13.11 21.39 -3.79
C GLY A 72 -12.38 22.72 -3.51
N PRO A 73 -12.22 23.57 -4.53
CA PRO A 73 -11.54 24.85 -4.38
C PRO A 73 -12.27 25.75 -3.37
N ILE A 74 -11.51 26.45 -2.54
CA ILE A 74 -12.03 27.41 -1.56
C ILE A 74 -11.95 28.83 -2.12
N LEU A 75 -12.91 29.67 -1.73
CA LEU A 75 -12.94 31.08 -2.09
C LEU A 75 -12.16 31.91 -1.06
N CYS A 76 -11.25 32.77 -1.52
CA CYS A 76 -10.58 33.73 -0.64
C CYS A 76 -11.56 34.83 -0.18
N PRO A 77 -11.72 35.08 1.12
CA PRO A 77 -12.60 36.15 1.61
C PRO A 77 -12.08 37.56 1.26
N SER A 78 -10.76 37.73 1.10
CA SER A 78 -10.16 39.04 0.85
C SER A 78 -10.07 39.42 -0.64
N CYS A 79 -9.89 38.46 -1.55
CA CYS A 79 -9.65 38.75 -2.97
C CYS A 79 -10.52 37.93 -3.94
N ALA A 80 -11.47 37.15 -3.42
CA ALA A 80 -12.41 36.32 -4.19
C ALA A 80 -11.75 35.33 -5.20
N LEU A 81 -10.46 35.04 -5.06
CA LEU A 81 -9.80 34.02 -5.86
C LEU A 81 -10.24 32.63 -5.37
N TYR A 82 -10.53 31.72 -6.31
CA TYR A 82 -10.64 30.29 -6.03
C TYR A 82 -9.25 29.66 -6.02
N TYR A 83 -8.90 28.97 -4.94
CA TYR A 83 -7.60 28.31 -4.81
C TYR A 83 -7.71 27.00 -4.03
N ALA A 84 -6.66 26.19 -4.10
CA ALA A 84 -6.67 24.88 -3.45
C ALA A 84 -6.76 25.04 -1.92
N PRO A 85 -7.58 24.24 -1.23
CA PRO A 85 -7.77 24.35 0.22
C PRO A 85 -6.51 24.11 1.04
N PHE A 86 -5.44 23.59 0.44
CA PHE A 86 -4.19 23.24 1.10
C PHE A 86 -3.13 24.35 1.09
N SER A 87 -3.36 25.48 0.42
CA SER A 87 -2.37 26.56 0.50
C SER A 87 -2.52 27.29 1.84
N GLY A 88 -1.41 27.46 2.57
CA GLY A 88 -1.42 28.15 3.87
C GLY A 88 -1.83 29.62 3.78
N ALA A 89 -1.67 30.21 2.59
CA ALA A 89 -2.12 31.56 2.28
C ALA A 89 -2.65 31.62 0.84
N CYS A 90 -3.47 32.64 0.55
CA CYS A 90 -3.93 32.91 -0.79
C CYS A 90 -2.73 33.30 -1.69
N PRO A 91 -2.55 32.67 -2.87
CA PRO A 91 -1.41 32.95 -3.74
C PRO A 91 -1.44 34.35 -4.37
N ARG A 92 -2.59 35.04 -4.35
CA ARG A 92 -2.74 36.38 -4.93
C ARG A 92 -2.57 37.51 -3.91
N CYS A 93 -3.18 37.38 -2.74
CA CYS A 93 -3.20 38.46 -1.74
C CYS A 93 -2.45 38.14 -0.45
N GLY A 94 -1.96 36.91 -0.27
CA GLY A 94 -1.26 36.50 0.96
C GLY A 94 -2.15 36.36 2.20
N ALA A 95 -3.46 36.58 2.10
CA ALA A 95 -4.38 36.40 3.21
C ALA A 95 -4.32 34.94 3.73
N PRO A 96 -4.29 34.72 5.06
CA PRO A 96 -4.26 33.39 5.63
C PRO A 96 -5.51 32.62 5.21
N ASN A 97 -5.33 31.34 4.91
CA ASN A 97 -6.45 30.49 4.51
C ASN A 97 -7.36 30.23 5.72
N PRO A 98 -8.64 30.67 5.70
CA PRO A 98 -9.52 30.54 6.85
C PRO A 98 -9.88 29.08 7.16
N ALA A 99 -9.76 28.17 6.18
CA ALA A 99 -10.06 26.75 6.33
C ALA A 99 -8.88 25.94 6.91
N VAL A 100 -7.67 26.51 6.93
CA VAL A 100 -6.46 25.81 7.39
C VAL A 100 -5.84 26.58 8.53
N HIS A 101 -6.13 26.13 9.74
CA HIS A 101 -5.33 26.48 10.90
C HIS A 101 -3.91 25.90 10.70
N MET A 102 -2.88 26.69 11.03
CA MET A 102 -1.48 26.40 10.68
C MET A 102 -1.00 25.01 11.13
N ASN A 103 -1.55 24.50 12.24
CA ASN A 103 -1.36 23.15 12.74
C ASN A 103 -1.97 22.05 11.84
N ALA A 104 -3.13 22.30 11.22
CA ALA A 104 -3.73 21.37 10.27
C ALA A 104 -2.88 21.24 9.00
N TYR A 105 -2.28 22.32 8.51
CA TYR A 105 -1.37 22.24 7.35
C TYR A 105 -0.18 21.30 7.59
N THR A 106 0.45 21.43 8.76
CA THR A 106 1.58 20.56 9.14
C THR A 106 1.17 19.10 9.28
N ASP A 107 -0.05 18.84 9.78
CA ASP A 107 -0.60 17.49 9.91
C ASP A 107 -0.86 16.83 8.55
N LEU A 108 -1.33 17.58 7.56
CA LEU A 108 -1.57 17.08 6.19
C LEU A 108 -0.25 16.74 5.49
N MET A 109 0.76 17.61 5.64
CA MET A 109 2.11 17.35 5.15
C MET A 109 2.69 16.07 5.76
N ALA A 110 2.51 15.90 7.08
CA ALA A 110 2.93 14.68 7.77
C ALA A 110 2.15 13.45 7.27
N ALA A 111 0.85 13.57 7.03
CA ALA A 111 0.02 12.50 6.46
C ALA A 111 0.50 12.12 5.05
N HIS A 112 0.83 13.09 4.19
CA HIS A 112 1.34 12.81 2.86
C HIS A 112 2.70 12.07 2.90
N LYS A 113 3.60 12.48 3.79
CA LYS A 113 4.88 11.79 4.01
C LYS A 113 4.68 10.36 4.52
N LYS A 114 3.77 10.17 5.49
CA LYS A 114 3.40 8.83 6.00
C LYS A 114 2.82 7.95 4.90
N ALA A 115 1.93 8.48 4.07
CA ALA A 115 1.34 7.75 2.94
C ALA A 115 2.40 7.20 1.99
N LYS A 116 3.40 8.03 1.63
CA LYS A 116 4.53 7.60 0.80
C LYS A 116 5.34 6.48 1.46
N ASN A 117 5.67 6.63 2.75
CA ASN A 117 6.43 5.62 3.47
C ASN A 117 5.68 4.28 3.56
N TYR A 118 4.39 4.31 3.91
CA TYR A 118 3.56 3.10 3.97
C TYR A 118 3.41 2.43 2.61
N LEU A 119 3.26 3.22 1.54
CA LEU A 119 3.20 2.68 0.19
C LEU A 119 4.51 1.98 -0.21
N THR A 120 5.65 2.58 0.10
CA THR A 120 6.97 1.97 -0.16
C THR A 120 7.11 0.64 0.59
N VAL A 121 6.74 0.61 1.88
CA VAL A 121 6.79 -0.63 2.68
C VAL A 121 5.87 -1.70 2.09
N ALA A 122 4.66 -1.34 1.69
CA ALA A 122 3.72 -2.26 1.06
C ALA A 122 4.25 -2.86 -0.25
N ILE A 123 4.80 -2.02 -1.14
CA ILE A 123 5.38 -2.47 -2.42
C ILE A 123 6.57 -3.38 -2.19
N VAL A 124 7.47 -3.05 -1.26
CA VAL A 124 8.63 -3.87 -0.93
C VAL A 124 8.19 -5.22 -0.34
N ALA A 125 7.22 -5.23 0.58
CA ALA A 125 6.69 -6.47 1.16
C ALA A 125 6.07 -7.38 0.09
N TRP A 126 5.23 -6.83 -0.80
CA TRP A 126 4.66 -7.58 -1.91
C TRP A 126 5.73 -8.11 -2.87
N GLY A 127 6.72 -7.28 -3.23
CA GLY A 127 7.84 -7.68 -4.07
C GLY A 127 8.64 -8.84 -3.48
N LEU A 128 8.93 -8.78 -2.17
CA LEU A 128 9.64 -9.85 -1.45
C LEU A 128 8.85 -11.16 -1.45
N VAL A 129 7.54 -11.11 -1.23
CA VAL A 129 6.70 -12.32 -1.27
C VAL A 129 6.70 -12.94 -2.66
N ILE A 130 6.52 -12.13 -3.70
CA ILE A 130 6.50 -12.61 -5.08
C ILE A 130 7.84 -13.28 -5.41
N VAL A 131 8.97 -12.60 -5.16
CA VAL A 131 10.31 -13.16 -5.43
C VAL A 131 10.54 -14.45 -4.65
N ALA A 132 10.23 -14.48 -3.34
CA ALA A 132 10.40 -15.67 -2.52
C ALA A 132 9.53 -16.85 -3.00
N SER A 133 8.27 -16.58 -3.38
CA SER A 133 7.37 -17.61 -3.92
C SER A 133 7.87 -18.19 -5.23
N VAL A 134 8.39 -17.36 -6.14
CA VAL A 134 8.97 -17.80 -7.41
C VAL A 134 10.21 -18.65 -7.18
N VAL A 135 11.12 -18.21 -6.31
CA VAL A 135 12.33 -18.98 -5.96
C VAL A 135 11.97 -20.33 -5.34
N LEU A 136 11.01 -20.36 -4.40
CA LEU A 136 10.54 -21.61 -3.80
C LEU A 136 9.91 -22.54 -4.83
N ALA A 137 9.11 -22.02 -5.77
CA ALA A 137 8.52 -22.80 -6.85
C ALA A 137 9.61 -23.40 -7.76
N PHE A 138 10.66 -22.65 -8.09
CA PHE A 138 11.79 -23.20 -8.83
C PHE A 138 12.48 -24.33 -8.05
N ILE A 139 12.78 -24.13 -6.77
CA ILE A 139 13.44 -25.14 -5.92
C ILE A 139 12.61 -26.44 -5.87
N THR A 140 11.30 -26.34 -5.68
CA THR A 140 10.44 -27.53 -5.59
C THR A 140 10.33 -28.27 -6.93
N VAL A 141 10.27 -27.54 -8.05
CA VAL A 141 10.27 -28.13 -9.40
C VAL A 141 11.58 -28.88 -9.67
N PHE A 142 12.74 -28.28 -9.39
CA PHE A 142 14.03 -28.94 -9.60
C PHE A 142 14.22 -30.16 -8.68
N ALA A 143 13.79 -30.08 -7.42
CA ALA A 143 13.83 -31.21 -6.50
C ALA A 143 12.92 -32.38 -6.95
N ALA A 144 11.74 -32.07 -7.49
CA ALA A 144 10.81 -33.06 -8.04
C ALA A 144 11.38 -33.76 -9.30
N ILE A 145 12.01 -33.00 -10.21
CA ILE A 145 12.64 -33.57 -11.41
C ILE A 145 13.82 -34.48 -11.03
N GLY A 146 14.67 -34.06 -10.10
CA GLY A 146 15.81 -34.86 -9.65
C GLY A 146 15.39 -36.17 -8.97
N SER A 147 14.33 -36.14 -8.17
CA SER A 147 13.78 -37.36 -7.54
C SER A 147 13.12 -38.31 -8.54
N ALA A 148 12.40 -37.79 -9.53
CA ALA A 148 11.83 -38.61 -10.62
C ALA A 148 12.92 -39.25 -11.50
N ALA A 149 13.95 -38.49 -11.88
CA ALA A 149 15.07 -39.01 -12.67
C ALA A 149 15.87 -40.07 -11.92
N GLY A 150 16.14 -39.86 -10.62
CA GLY A 150 16.83 -40.83 -9.77
C GLY A 150 16.07 -42.16 -9.66
N GLY A 151 14.75 -42.12 -9.50
CA GLY A 151 13.91 -43.33 -9.44
C GLY A 151 14.11 -44.24 -10.65
N HIS A 152 14.12 -43.70 -11.87
CA HIS A 152 14.30 -44.50 -13.09
C HIS A 152 15.62 -45.26 -13.18
N TYR A 153 16.69 -44.85 -12.48
CA TYR A 153 17.97 -45.56 -12.46
C TYR A 153 18.02 -46.73 -11.47
N TYR A 154 17.14 -46.77 -10.45
CA TYR A 154 17.14 -47.83 -9.44
C TYR A 154 16.24 -49.03 -9.78
N TYR A 155 15.31 -48.87 -10.74
CA TYR A 155 14.38 -49.93 -11.17
C TYR A 155 14.77 -50.59 -12.49
N ARG A 156 15.99 -50.32 -13.00
CA ARG A 156 16.54 -50.90 -14.22
C ARG A 156 17.84 -51.61 -13.91
#